data_AF-A0A505D9C6-F1
#
_entry.id   AF-A0A505D9C6-F1
#
_cell.length_a   1.000
_cell.length_b   1.000
_cell.length_c   1.000
_cell.angle_alpha   90.00
_cell.angle_beta   90.00
_cell.angle_gamma   90.00
#
_symmetry.space_group_name_H-M   'P 1'
#
loop_
_entity.id
_entity.type
_entity.pdbx_description
1 polymer ?
#
loop_
_entity_poly.entity_id
_entity_poly.type
_entity_poly.pdbx_seq_one_letter_code
_entity_poly.pdbx_strand_id
1 'polypeptide(L)'
;MNPEPPVPSDASGAVTPEALRKQYESGATVDELVAASGLSYGTVLNRLHEAGTEMRTSWQTRRMRQDPQARQRLAAHLRTLYEEHGATLTELAAAGAGTRRVARRLLIEAGGAVRTTQQTLRMRAAARAAERQKLALSLRARYEAGATVPELAQDCNYSVATVYRLLHQAGTRMRPQHSHGSARDMRRRP
;
A
#
# COMPACT_ATOMS: atom_id res chain seq x y z
N MET A 1 -0.72 45.73 56.62
CA MET A 1 -0.46 44.31 56.36
C MET A 1 -1.80 43.59 56.42
N ASN A 2 -2.33 43.16 55.27
CA ASN A 2 -3.55 42.33 55.20
C ASN A 2 -3.27 40.92 55.75
N PRO A 3 -4.31 40.19 56.13
CA PRO A 3 -4.50 38.89 55.51
C PRO A 3 -5.82 38.81 54.74
N GLU A 4 -5.74 38.32 53.52
CA GLU A 4 -6.85 37.99 52.63
C GLU A 4 -7.70 36.81 53.17
N PRO A 5 -8.98 36.72 52.80
CA PRO A 5 -9.84 35.58 53.14
C PRO A 5 -9.46 34.31 52.34
N PRO A 6 -9.80 33.12 52.84
CA PRO A 6 -9.34 31.85 52.29
C PRO A 6 -10.00 31.52 50.95
N VAL A 7 -9.18 31.22 49.94
CA VAL A 7 -9.61 30.61 48.68
C VAL A 7 -10.18 29.21 48.93
N PRO A 8 -11.40 28.86 48.46
CA PRO A 8 -11.90 27.49 48.49
C PRO A 8 -11.13 26.66 47.45
N SER A 9 -10.19 25.86 47.96
CA SER A 9 -9.58 24.76 47.24
C SER A 9 -10.45 23.52 47.40
N ASP A 10 -11.56 23.43 46.66
CA ASP A 10 -12.36 22.20 46.55
C ASP A 10 -12.31 21.68 45.11
N ALA A 11 -11.13 21.18 44.75
CA ALA A 11 -10.91 19.76 44.51
C ALA A 11 -11.98 18.95 43.74
N SER A 12 -12.57 19.51 42.67
CA SER A 12 -12.72 18.72 41.44
C SER A 12 -11.57 19.08 40.53
N GLY A 13 -10.56 18.21 40.50
CA GLY A 13 -9.33 18.36 39.74
C GLY A 13 -9.55 18.83 38.30
N ALA A 14 -9.49 20.16 38.15
CA ALA A 14 -8.82 20.91 37.11
C ALA A 14 -9.11 20.54 35.64
N VAL A 15 -10.37 20.30 35.29
CA VAL A 15 -10.79 20.36 33.89
C VAL A 15 -11.30 21.77 33.61
N THR A 16 -10.39 22.66 33.22
CA THR A 16 -10.73 24.05 32.89
C THR A 16 -11.57 24.11 31.60
N PRO A 17 -12.47 25.10 31.48
CA PRO A 17 -13.25 25.32 30.25
C PRO A 17 -12.35 25.43 29.01
N GLU A 18 -11.21 26.10 29.14
CA GLU A 18 -10.22 26.24 28.07
C GLU A 18 -9.55 24.92 27.68
N ALA A 19 -9.29 24.02 28.63
CA ALA A 19 -8.72 22.70 28.34
C ALA A 19 -9.71 21.80 27.57
N LEU A 20 -11.00 21.83 27.94
CA LEU A 20 -12.06 21.13 27.20
C LEU A 20 -12.22 21.69 25.79
N ARG A 21 -12.19 23.02 25.65
CA ARG A 21 -12.22 23.70 24.36
C ARG A 21 -11.07 23.26 23.47
N LYS A 22 -9.83 23.26 23.98
CA LYS A 22 -8.64 22.82 23.22
C LYS A 22 -8.74 21.38 22.73
N GLN A 23 -9.28 20.48 23.56
CA GLN A 23 -9.50 19.09 23.17
C GLN A 23 -10.64 18.94 22.15
N TYR A 24 -11.75 19.67 22.34
CA TYR A 24 -12.83 19.74 21.35
C TYR A 24 -12.31 20.20 20.00
N GLU A 25 -11.60 21.33 19.96
CA GLU A 25 -11.01 21.93 18.76
C GLU A 25 -9.99 21.00 18.06
N SER A 26 -9.32 20.10 18.80
CA SER A 26 -8.41 19.09 18.23
C SER A 26 -9.12 17.93 17.50
N GLY A 27 -10.44 17.81 17.62
CA GLY A 27 -11.23 16.78 16.95
C GLY A 27 -12.07 15.89 17.86
N ALA A 28 -11.90 16.01 19.17
CA ALA A 28 -12.72 15.28 20.14
C ALA A 28 -14.18 15.77 20.09
N THR A 29 -15.11 14.84 20.18
CA THR A 29 -16.55 15.11 20.29
C THR A 29 -16.95 15.43 21.72
N VAL A 30 -18.12 16.04 21.90
CA VAL A 30 -18.65 16.35 23.24
C VAL A 30 -18.74 15.08 24.09
N ASP A 31 -19.17 13.97 23.49
CA ASP A 31 -19.26 12.66 24.19
C ASP A 31 -17.89 12.13 24.63
N GLU A 32 -16.84 12.31 23.81
CA GLU A 32 -15.46 11.92 24.16
C GLU A 32 -14.88 12.79 25.29
N LEU A 33 -15.24 14.07 25.33
CA LEU A 33 -14.82 14.98 26.41
C LEU A 33 -15.53 14.70 27.73
N VAL A 34 -16.80 14.33 27.67
CA VAL A 34 -17.58 13.87 28.83
C VAL A 34 -16.95 12.62 29.44
N ALA A 35 -16.64 11.62 28.61
CA ALA A 35 -16.00 10.38 29.06
C ALA A 35 -14.60 10.63 29.67
N ALA A 36 -13.81 11.54 29.09
CA ALA A 36 -12.46 11.85 29.56
C ALA A 36 -12.43 12.70 30.85
N SER A 37 -13.45 13.53 31.09
CA SER A 37 -13.49 14.47 32.21
C SER A 37 -14.33 13.98 33.40
N GLY A 38 -15.19 12.97 33.23
CA GLY A 38 -16.11 12.47 34.27
C GLY A 38 -17.23 13.44 34.64
N LEU A 39 -17.36 14.55 33.89
CA LEU A 39 -18.40 15.56 34.10
C LEU A 39 -19.69 15.18 33.37
N SER A 40 -20.83 15.73 33.82
CA SER A 40 -22.08 15.52 33.10
C SER A 40 -22.07 16.20 31.72
N TYR A 41 -22.81 15.63 30.76
CA TYR A 41 -22.90 16.16 29.38
C TYR A 41 -23.29 17.64 29.33
N GLY A 42 -24.31 18.03 30.10
CA GLY A 42 -24.73 19.42 30.20
C GLY A 42 -23.66 20.33 30.81
N THR A 43 -22.89 19.82 31.77
CA THR A 43 -21.78 20.58 32.37
C THR A 43 -20.65 20.81 31.37
N VAL A 44 -20.30 19.82 30.53
CA VAL A 44 -19.28 19.98 29.47
C VAL A 44 -19.74 20.98 28.42
N LEU A 45 -21.00 20.92 27.98
CA LEU A 45 -21.56 21.91 27.05
C LEU A 45 -21.57 23.32 27.62
N ASN A 46 -22.02 23.48 28.87
CA ASN A 46 -22.04 24.78 29.52
C ASN A 46 -20.63 25.36 29.65
N ARG A 47 -19.63 24.53 30.00
CA ARG A 47 -18.22 24.97 30.05
C ARG A 47 -17.65 25.29 28.67
N LEU A 48 -18.01 24.54 27.62
CA LEU A 48 -17.61 24.86 26.25
C LEU A 48 -18.22 26.18 25.80
N HIS A 49 -19.49 26.45 26.11
CA HIS A 49 -20.15 27.73 25.82
C HIS A 49 -19.61 28.89 26.67
N GLU A 50 -19.27 28.66 27.93
CA GLU A 50 -18.63 29.64 28.82
C GLU A 50 -17.24 30.03 28.30
N ALA A 51 -16.51 29.06 27.72
CA ALA A 51 -15.28 29.32 26.96
C ALA A 51 -15.53 29.92 25.56
N GLY A 52 -16.77 30.24 25.20
CA GLY A 52 -17.17 30.84 23.93
C GLY A 52 -17.06 29.92 22.72
N THR A 53 -17.13 28.60 22.90
CA THR A 53 -16.96 27.59 21.83
C THR A 53 -18.26 27.42 21.03
N GLU A 54 -18.20 27.60 19.72
CA GLU A 54 -19.31 27.27 18.83
C GLU A 54 -19.41 25.76 18.56
N MET A 55 -20.62 25.22 18.59
CA MET A 55 -20.86 23.80 18.44
C MET A 55 -20.76 23.33 17.00
N ARG A 56 -19.98 22.27 16.76
CA ARG A 56 -19.78 21.68 15.43
C ARG A 56 -20.97 20.81 15.02
N THR A 57 -21.28 20.83 13.72
CA THR A 57 -22.30 19.97 13.12
C THR A 57 -21.77 18.55 12.90
N SER A 58 -22.70 17.59 12.79
CA SER A 58 -22.39 16.17 12.56
C SER A 58 -21.53 15.91 11.32
N TRP A 59 -21.67 16.72 10.26
CA TRP A 59 -20.83 16.67 9.05
C TRP A 59 -19.41 17.20 9.28
N GLN A 60 -19.24 18.25 10.08
CA GLN A 60 -17.94 18.82 10.44
C GLN A 60 -17.11 17.83 11.29
N THR A 61 -17.75 17.15 12.23
CA THR A 61 -17.15 16.06 13.01
C THR A 61 -16.76 14.87 12.14
N ARG A 62 -17.62 14.45 11.20
CA ARG A 62 -17.36 13.33 10.28
C ARG A 62 -16.15 13.61 9.36
N ARG A 63 -15.90 14.88 9.05
CA ARG A 63 -14.75 15.35 8.24
C ARG A 63 -13.44 15.41 9.04
N MET A 64 -13.48 15.78 10.31
CA MET A 64 -12.28 15.74 11.18
C MET A 64 -11.85 14.32 11.54
N ARG A 65 -12.80 13.37 11.56
CA ARG A 65 -12.58 11.94 11.78
C ARG A 65 -12.21 11.13 10.53
N GLN A 66 -12.01 11.73 9.36
CA GLN A 66 -11.26 11.08 8.26
C GLN A 66 -9.76 11.02 8.63
N ASP A 67 -9.53 10.17 9.62
CA ASP A 67 -8.36 9.76 10.38
C ASP A 67 -6.98 10.17 9.81
N PRO A 68 -6.34 11.19 10.40
CA PRO A 68 -5.04 11.70 9.95
C PRO A 68 -3.92 10.66 9.99
N GLN A 69 -3.93 9.78 10.99
CA GLN A 69 -2.90 8.75 11.12
C GLN A 69 -3.13 7.61 10.14
N ALA A 70 -4.37 7.16 9.95
CA ALA A 70 -4.68 6.15 8.94
C ALA A 70 -4.38 6.68 7.53
N ARG A 71 -4.66 7.97 7.28
CA ARG A 71 -4.31 8.65 6.03
C ARG A 71 -2.79 8.68 5.81
N GLN A 72 -2.01 8.98 6.85
CA GLN A 72 -0.55 8.95 6.78
C GLN A 72 0.00 7.54 6.53
N ARG A 73 -0.52 6.51 7.21
CA ARG A 73 -0.14 5.11 6.99
C ARG A 73 -0.48 4.65 5.56
N LEU A 74 -1.68 4.99 5.08
CA LEU A 74 -2.09 4.72 3.71
C LEU A 74 -1.17 5.44 2.71
N ALA A 75 -0.87 6.71 2.93
CA ALA A 75 0.03 7.48 2.10
C ALA A 75 1.45 6.86 2.05
N ALA A 76 1.98 6.45 3.20
CA ALA A 76 3.27 5.75 3.29
C ALA A 76 3.24 4.40 2.55
N HIS A 77 2.18 3.62 2.70
CA HIS A 77 2.02 2.34 2.00
C HIS A 77 1.89 2.52 0.48
N LEU A 78 1.12 3.50 0.02
CA LEU A 78 1.02 3.80 -1.41
C LEU A 78 2.37 4.28 -1.97
N ARG A 79 3.18 4.96 -1.16
CA ARG A 79 4.55 5.34 -1.53
C ARG A 79 5.46 4.13 -1.68
N THR A 80 5.44 3.14 -0.76
CA THR A 80 6.27 1.93 -0.91
C THR A 80 5.86 1.12 -2.13
N LEU A 81 4.56 0.94 -2.38
CA LEU A 81 4.05 0.30 -3.59
C LEU A 81 4.48 1.04 -4.85
N TYR A 82 4.47 2.37 -4.81
CA TYR A 82 4.93 3.16 -5.91
C TYR A 82 6.44 2.98 -6.11
N GLU A 83 7.26 3.35 -5.13
CA GLU A 83 8.71 3.43 -5.17
C GLU A 83 9.37 2.08 -5.42
N GLU A 84 9.03 1.06 -4.63
CA GLU A 84 9.69 -0.24 -4.64
C GLU A 84 9.09 -1.20 -5.67
N HIS A 85 7.76 -1.19 -5.82
CA HIS A 85 7.05 -2.17 -6.65
C HIS A 85 6.71 -1.62 -8.05
N GLY A 86 6.97 -0.33 -8.30
CA GLY A 86 6.72 0.29 -9.60
C GLY A 86 5.24 0.44 -9.96
N ALA A 87 4.35 0.46 -8.96
CA ALA A 87 2.91 0.58 -9.17
C ALA A 87 2.53 1.89 -9.89
N THR A 88 1.46 1.88 -10.68
CA THR A 88 0.93 3.09 -11.32
C THR A 88 -0.13 3.78 -10.48
N LEU A 89 -0.41 5.05 -10.78
CA LEU A 89 -1.48 5.81 -10.12
C LEU A 89 -2.88 5.16 -10.23
N THR A 90 -3.12 4.35 -11.25
CA THR A 90 -4.35 3.54 -11.39
C THR A 90 -4.37 2.36 -10.43
N GLU A 91 -3.24 1.67 -10.28
CA GLU A 91 -3.09 0.55 -9.34
C GLU A 91 -3.16 1.05 -7.89
N LEU A 92 -2.57 2.21 -7.60
CA LEU A 92 -2.70 2.87 -6.29
C LEU A 92 -4.13 3.34 -5.98
N ALA A 93 -4.89 3.73 -7.02
CA ALA A 93 -6.31 4.03 -6.86
C ALA A 93 -7.11 2.77 -6.47
N ALA A 94 -6.84 1.65 -7.13
CA ALA A 94 -7.44 0.37 -6.80
C ALA A 94 -7.01 -0.16 -5.42
N ALA A 95 -5.76 0.12 -4.99
CA ALA A 95 -5.19 -0.33 -3.73
C ALA A 95 -5.69 0.43 -2.48
N GLY A 96 -6.65 1.35 -2.62
CA GLY A 96 -7.30 2.00 -1.46
C GLY A 96 -7.42 3.51 -1.54
N ALA A 97 -6.84 4.17 -2.55
CA ALA A 97 -7.06 5.60 -2.73
C ALA A 97 -8.39 5.94 -3.42
N GLY A 98 -9.06 4.94 -4.02
CA GLY A 98 -10.36 5.04 -4.70
C GLY A 98 -10.26 5.71 -6.07
N THR A 99 -9.65 6.89 -6.15
CA THR A 99 -9.47 7.63 -7.40
C THR A 99 -8.00 7.96 -7.66
N ARG A 100 -7.62 8.08 -8.94
CA ARG A 100 -6.26 8.48 -9.33
C ARG A 100 -5.84 9.83 -8.72
N ARG A 101 -6.79 10.75 -8.58
CA ARG A 101 -6.55 12.08 -8.00
C ARG A 101 -6.18 11.98 -6.52
N VAL A 102 -6.89 11.14 -5.76
CA VAL A 102 -6.61 10.89 -4.35
C VAL A 102 -5.29 10.12 -4.20
N ALA A 103 -5.01 9.14 -5.07
CA ALA A 103 -3.74 8.42 -5.07
C ALA A 103 -2.54 9.36 -5.27
N ARG A 104 -2.62 10.25 -6.27
CA ARG A 104 -1.58 11.27 -6.50
C ARG A 104 -1.41 12.19 -5.30
N ARG A 105 -2.51 12.60 -4.65
CA ARG A 105 -2.47 13.49 -3.49
C ARG A 105 -1.79 12.81 -2.29
N LEU A 106 -2.16 11.57 -2.00
CA LEU A 106 -1.56 10.78 -0.92
C LEU A 106 -0.05 10.52 -1.15
N LEU A 107 0.35 10.29 -2.40
CA LEU A 107 1.77 10.14 -2.76
C LEU A 107 2.59 11.39 -2.43
N ILE A 108 2.07 12.56 -2.81
CA ILE A 108 2.72 13.85 -2.52
C ILE A 108 2.72 14.13 -1.01
N GLU A 109 1.62 13.81 -0.31
CA GLU A 109 1.51 13.92 1.16
C GLU A 109 2.54 13.03 1.89
N ALA A 110 2.92 11.89 1.31
CA ALA A 110 3.99 11.02 1.81
C ALA A 110 5.42 11.44 1.37
N GLY A 111 5.55 12.57 0.66
CA GLY A 111 6.84 13.07 0.17
C GLY A 111 7.35 12.41 -1.12
N GLY A 112 6.50 11.67 -1.84
CA GLY A 112 6.85 11.03 -3.11
C GLY A 112 6.71 11.96 -4.32
N ALA A 113 7.58 11.78 -5.32
CA ALA A 113 7.50 12.47 -6.61
C ALA A 113 6.78 11.62 -7.67
N VAL A 114 5.96 12.27 -8.50
CA VAL A 114 5.31 11.59 -9.64
C VAL A 114 6.37 11.34 -10.72
N ARG A 115 6.37 10.12 -11.26
CA ARG A 115 7.33 9.67 -12.27
C ARG A 115 6.85 10.09 -13.64
N THR A 116 7.79 10.21 -14.56
CA THR A 116 7.46 10.33 -15.97
C THR A 116 6.97 9.00 -16.55
N THR A 117 6.24 9.08 -17.66
CA THR A 117 5.82 7.90 -18.42
C THR A 117 7.02 7.05 -18.84
N GLN A 118 8.13 7.69 -19.25
CA GLN A 118 9.36 6.99 -19.64
C GLN A 118 10.00 6.24 -18.46
N GLN A 119 10.04 6.84 -17.27
CA GLN A 119 10.54 6.15 -16.06
C GLN A 119 9.70 4.93 -15.72
N THR A 120 8.37 5.05 -15.81
CA THR A 120 7.44 3.93 -15.58
C THR A 120 7.65 2.80 -16.58
N LEU A 121 7.82 3.12 -17.86
CA LEU A 121 8.11 2.12 -18.91
C LEU A 121 9.43 1.40 -18.66
N ARG A 122 10.51 2.14 -18.30
CA ARG A 122 11.81 1.54 -17.97
C ARG A 122 11.73 0.58 -16.79
N MET A 123 11.05 0.98 -15.71
CA MET A 123 10.88 0.10 -14.53
C MET A 123 10.10 -1.17 -14.88
N ARG A 124 9.00 -1.05 -15.63
CA ARG A 124 8.21 -2.23 -16.04
C ARG A 124 8.97 -3.15 -16.99
N ALA A 125 9.75 -2.58 -17.90
CA ALA A 125 10.62 -3.36 -18.77
C ALA A 125 11.68 -4.11 -17.94
N ALA A 126 12.29 -3.44 -16.95
CA ALA A 126 13.25 -4.06 -16.04
C ALA A 126 12.61 -5.19 -15.19
N ALA A 127 11.42 -4.96 -14.63
CA ALA A 127 10.69 -5.97 -13.86
C ALA A 127 10.35 -7.19 -14.73
N ARG A 128 9.83 -6.98 -15.94
CA ARG A 128 9.56 -8.08 -16.90
C ARG A 128 10.84 -8.82 -17.30
N ALA A 129 11.94 -8.11 -17.48
CA ALA A 129 13.24 -8.73 -17.78
C ALA A 129 13.73 -9.59 -16.61
N ALA A 130 13.57 -9.12 -15.37
CA ALA A 130 13.91 -9.87 -14.17
C ALA A 130 13.07 -11.15 -14.02
N GLU A 131 11.75 -11.06 -14.21
CA GLU A 131 10.86 -12.23 -14.19
C GLU A 131 11.21 -13.22 -15.30
N ARG A 132 11.48 -12.73 -16.51
CA ARG A 132 11.94 -13.56 -17.62
C ARG A 132 13.26 -14.26 -17.31
N GLN A 133 14.18 -13.57 -16.64
CA GLN A 133 15.46 -14.15 -16.22
C GLN A 133 15.29 -15.25 -15.17
N LYS A 134 14.45 -15.02 -14.15
CA LYS A 134 14.11 -16.05 -13.15
C LYS A 134 13.53 -17.29 -13.82
N LEU A 135 12.60 -17.09 -14.74
CA LEU A 135 11.98 -18.18 -15.49
C LEU A 135 13.02 -18.93 -16.33
N ALA A 136 13.90 -18.21 -17.04
CA ALA A 136 14.98 -18.81 -17.80
C ALA A 136 15.93 -19.67 -16.94
N LEU A 137 16.28 -19.20 -15.74
CA LEU A 137 17.09 -19.95 -14.77
C LEU A 137 16.36 -21.19 -14.24
N SER A 138 15.05 -21.08 -13.96
CA SER A 138 14.25 -22.22 -13.52
C SER A 138 14.15 -23.32 -14.60
N LEU A 139 13.98 -22.93 -15.86
CA LEU A 139 13.98 -23.86 -17.00
C LEU A 139 15.34 -24.51 -17.18
N ARG A 140 16.42 -23.74 -17.02
CA ARG A 140 17.79 -24.26 -17.06
C ARG A 140 18.01 -25.33 -16.00
N ALA A 141 17.62 -25.08 -14.74
CA ALA A 141 17.77 -26.05 -13.66
C ALA A 141 17.03 -27.35 -13.97
N ARG A 142 15.81 -27.27 -14.51
CA ARG A 142 15.02 -28.46 -14.91
C ARG A 142 15.64 -29.20 -16.10
N TYR A 143 16.18 -28.47 -17.09
CA TYR A 143 16.87 -29.04 -18.23
C TYR A 143 18.17 -29.75 -17.82
N GLU A 144 18.96 -29.13 -16.92
CA GLU A 144 20.16 -29.73 -16.36
C GLU A 144 19.84 -31.00 -15.55
N ALA A 145 18.72 -31.02 -14.82
CA ALA A 145 18.19 -32.20 -14.13
C ALA A 145 17.70 -33.32 -15.06
N GLY A 146 17.60 -33.08 -16.37
CA GLY A 146 17.31 -34.12 -17.37
C GLY A 146 16.01 -33.95 -18.15
N ALA A 147 15.19 -32.94 -17.86
CA ALA A 147 13.97 -32.68 -18.63
C ALA A 147 14.31 -32.29 -20.08
N THR A 148 13.52 -32.78 -21.03
CA THR A 148 13.69 -32.42 -22.44
C THR A 148 12.98 -31.10 -22.77
N VAL A 149 13.42 -30.43 -23.84
CA VAL A 149 12.81 -29.15 -24.26
C VAL A 149 11.32 -29.29 -24.59
N PRO A 150 10.84 -30.36 -25.27
CA PRO A 150 9.41 -30.58 -25.49
C PRO A 150 8.60 -30.74 -24.19
N GLU A 151 9.12 -31.48 -23.21
CA GLU A 151 8.46 -31.65 -21.90
C GLU A 151 8.36 -30.31 -21.15
N LEU A 152 9.45 -29.52 -21.12
CA LEU A 152 9.44 -28.19 -20.53
C LEU A 152 8.45 -27.23 -21.20
N ALA A 153 8.32 -27.33 -22.53
CA ALA A 153 7.38 -26.54 -23.30
C ALA A 153 5.93 -26.88 -22.95
N GLN A 154 5.62 -28.17 -22.79
CA GLN A 154 4.30 -28.64 -22.40
C GLN A 154 3.95 -28.24 -20.96
N ASP A 155 4.86 -28.46 -20.01
CA ASP A 155 4.63 -28.16 -18.59
C ASP A 155 4.44 -26.67 -18.31
N CYS A 156 5.16 -25.82 -19.04
CA CYS A 156 5.08 -24.37 -18.88
C CYS A 156 4.14 -23.70 -19.89
N ASN A 157 3.42 -24.47 -20.73
CA ASN A 157 2.54 -23.99 -21.80
C ASN A 157 3.21 -22.92 -22.69
N TYR A 158 4.46 -23.16 -23.07
CA TYR A 158 5.22 -22.32 -23.99
C TYR A 158 5.50 -23.04 -25.30
N SER A 159 5.75 -22.29 -26.37
CA SER A 159 6.29 -22.91 -27.58
C SER A 159 7.72 -23.41 -27.35
N VAL A 160 8.07 -24.52 -27.99
CA VAL A 160 9.43 -25.09 -27.98
C VAL A 160 10.48 -24.03 -28.32
N ALA A 161 10.22 -23.20 -29.34
CA ALA A 161 11.10 -22.09 -29.72
C ALA A 161 11.28 -21.03 -28.63
N THR A 162 10.27 -20.81 -27.80
CA THR A 162 10.34 -19.89 -26.64
C THR A 162 11.22 -20.47 -25.55
N VAL A 163 11.08 -21.77 -25.26
CA VAL A 163 11.93 -22.47 -24.29
C VAL A 163 13.39 -22.47 -24.73
N TYR A 164 13.69 -22.79 -26.00
CA TYR A 164 15.07 -22.69 -26.53
C TYR A 164 15.68 -21.31 -26.35
N ARG A 165 14.90 -20.25 -26.64
CA ARG A 165 15.37 -18.86 -26.48
C ARG A 165 15.68 -18.51 -25.04
N LEU A 166 14.84 -18.96 -24.10
CA LEU A 166 15.04 -18.75 -22.67
C LEU A 166 16.24 -19.53 -22.13
N LEU A 167 16.43 -20.78 -22.56
CA LEU A 167 17.60 -21.58 -22.21
C LEU A 167 18.90 -20.95 -22.73
N HIS A 168 18.90 -20.43 -23.96
CA HIS A 168 20.03 -19.66 -24.51
C HIS A 168 20.29 -18.38 -23.70
N GLN A 169 19.24 -17.64 -23.33
CA GLN A 169 19.35 -16.44 -22.50
C GLN A 169 19.95 -16.75 -21.11
N ALA A 170 19.68 -17.94 -20.57
CA ALA A 170 20.29 -18.42 -19.31
C ALA A 170 21.71 -18.98 -19.48
N GLY A 171 22.29 -18.94 -20.69
CA GLY A 171 23.62 -19.48 -20.99
C GLY A 171 23.70 -21.01 -20.90
N THR A 172 22.57 -21.70 -21.08
CA THR A 172 22.52 -23.16 -20.99
C THR A 172 23.28 -23.78 -22.15
N ARG A 173 24.20 -24.70 -21.85
CA ARG A 173 24.83 -25.53 -22.89
C ARG A 173 23.81 -26.55 -23.37
N MET A 174 23.37 -26.40 -24.61
CA MET A 174 22.43 -27.35 -25.21
C MET A 174 23.10 -28.71 -25.33
N ARG A 175 22.42 -29.76 -24.88
CA ARG A 175 22.86 -31.13 -25.13
C ARG A 175 22.90 -31.35 -26.64
N PRO A 176 23.91 -32.06 -27.16
CA PRO A 176 23.95 -32.45 -28.56
C PRO A 176 22.58 -33.02 -28.92
N GLN A 177 22.05 -32.56 -30.04
CA GLN A 177 20.80 -33.09 -30.55
C GLN A 177 21.04 -34.57 -30.78
N HIS A 178 20.62 -35.41 -29.85
CA HIS A 178 20.41 -36.81 -30.15
C HIS A 178 19.34 -36.75 -31.23
N SER A 179 19.78 -36.90 -32.47
CA SER A 179 18.94 -37.36 -33.55
C SER A 179 18.13 -38.49 -32.93
N HIS A 180 16.86 -38.21 -32.61
CA HIS A 180 15.90 -39.28 -32.50
C HIS A 180 16.09 -40.01 -33.82
N GLY A 181 16.68 -41.20 -33.74
CA GLY A 181 16.82 -42.06 -34.88
C GLY A 181 15.47 -42.04 -35.55
N SER A 182 15.45 -41.62 -36.81
CA SER A 182 14.29 -41.82 -37.64
C SER A 182 14.07 -43.32 -37.69
N ALA A 183 13.31 -43.84 -36.73
CA ALA A 183 12.55 -45.06 -36.89
C ALA A 183 11.51 -44.73 -37.95
N ARG A 184 11.99 -44.61 -39.19
CA ARG A 184 11.22 -44.50 -40.40
C ARG A 184 10.62 -45.88 -40.57
N ASP A 185 9.48 -46.04 -39.89
CA ASP A 185 8.33 -46.83 -40.29
C ASP A 185 8.66 -47.83 -41.41
N MET A 186 9.11 -49.02 -41.03
CA MET A 186 9.02 -50.21 -41.87
C MET A 186 7.53 -50.59 -41.99
N ARG A 187 6.76 -49.83 -42.77
CA ARG A 187 5.41 -50.23 -43.18
C ARG A 187 5.46 -50.77 -44.60
N ARG A 188 5.53 -52.11 -44.62
CA ARG A 188 4.97 -53.07 -45.58
C ARG A 188 4.70 -52.55 -47.01
N ARG A 189 5.49 -53.07 -47.95
CA ARG A 189 5.16 -53.15 -49.37
C ARG A 189 3.92 -54.05 -49.59
N PRO A 190 3.04 -53.76 -50.57
CA PRO A 190 2.17 -54.75 -51.18
C PRO A 190 2.97 -55.76 -52.02
#